data_AF-A0A1E7EU85-F1
#
_entry.id   AF-A0A1E7EU85-F1
#
_cell.length_a   1.000
_cell.length_b   1.000
_cell.length_c   1.000
_cell.angle_alpha   90.00
_cell.angle_beta   90.00
_cell.angle_gamma   90.00
#
_symmetry.space_group_name_H-M   'P 1'
#
loop_
_entity.id
_entity.type
_entity.pdbx_description
1 polymer ?
#
loop_
_entity_poly.entity_id
_entity_poly.type
_entity_poly.pdbx_seq_one_letter_code
_entity_poly.pdbx_strand_id
1 'polypeptide(L)'
;MLGQISQVTGKQPRYPLMSLVGSLAAANDPSNTKQFMFDDTENPAFATAIRKIQRSQNCFPTVTENQIEWMAGSTLEEFCEGKTSDDYLELSQGVATSFGYTFDDGTLAMDHNVLTMVAEMHEYLPIAVHLCAVLEQMYLRFCYQKSKQFKESDATQNEFLSILIHIADRCPPADGSESLQQLLRIEESEDGKLNEEWKSSWYETEDTLRKQKLLIEGLDIPDEEKAKLNLELPPASEENSSGPPLDKGVYEMLVSKQKGFHESQSMERRNDLKNRIVRLGQICQIAHNNIQQPHGKFDQLEVMFRRMFSNIKYSVADMMEQLTDQDDLTEL
;
A
#
# COMPACT_ATOMS: atom_id res chain seq x y z
N MET A 1 29.25 -28.99 -18.17
CA MET A 1 28.84 -29.18 -16.76
C MET A 1 27.69 -28.24 -16.51
N LEU A 2 26.48 -28.79 -16.53
CA LEU A 2 25.24 -28.08 -16.25
C LEU A 2 25.25 -27.72 -14.76
N GLY A 3 25.51 -26.44 -14.47
CA GLY A 3 25.30 -25.90 -13.13
C GLY A 3 23.83 -26.02 -12.79
N GLN A 4 23.54 -26.64 -11.65
CA GLN A 4 22.21 -26.77 -11.09
C GLN A 4 21.55 -25.39 -11.00
N ILE A 5 20.56 -25.16 -11.87
CA ILE A 5 19.55 -24.14 -11.66
C ILE A 5 18.60 -24.71 -10.59
N SER A 6 19.08 -24.78 -9.34
CA SER A 6 18.22 -25.13 -8.22
C SER A 6 17.36 -23.90 -7.91
N GLN A 7 16.08 -23.98 -8.27
CA GLN A 7 15.02 -23.02 -7.96
C GLN A 7 15.19 -21.63 -8.63
N VAL A 8 14.88 -21.57 -9.93
CA VAL A 8 14.39 -20.31 -10.51
C VAL A 8 12.91 -20.22 -10.17
N THR A 9 12.60 -19.66 -8.99
CA THR A 9 11.28 -19.06 -8.78
C THR A 9 11.27 -17.75 -9.56
N GLY A 10 10.92 -17.81 -10.85
CA GLY A 10 10.59 -16.59 -11.58
C GLY A 10 9.52 -15.83 -10.81
N LYS A 11 9.61 -14.50 -10.72
CA LYS A 11 8.52 -13.67 -10.15
C LYS A 11 7.21 -14.14 -10.76
N GLN A 12 6.21 -14.53 -9.95
CA GLN A 12 4.90 -14.90 -10.46
C GLN A 12 4.32 -13.67 -11.18
N PRO A 13 4.16 -13.70 -12.52
CA PRO A 13 3.68 -12.53 -13.26
C PRO A 13 2.20 -12.27 -13.01
N ARG A 14 1.48 -13.29 -12.54
CA ARG A 14 0.04 -13.26 -12.29
C ARG A 14 -0.28 -12.82 -10.89
N TYR A 15 -1.13 -11.82 -10.82
CA TYR A 15 -1.77 -11.38 -9.59
C TYR A 15 -3.19 -10.87 -9.89
N PRO A 16 -4.11 -10.92 -8.92
CA PRO A 16 -5.54 -10.65 -9.15
C PRO A 16 -5.87 -9.29 -9.78
N LEU A 17 -4.98 -8.29 -9.71
CA LEU A 17 -5.20 -6.95 -10.26
C LEU A 17 -4.32 -6.62 -11.47
N MET A 18 -3.72 -7.61 -12.14
CA MET A 18 -2.84 -7.35 -13.29
C MET A 18 -3.55 -6.66 -14.48
N SER A 19 -4.86 -6.87 -14.65
CA SER A 19 -5.69 -6.18 -15.64
C SER A 19 -5.67 -4.66 -15.49
N LEU A 20 -5.41 -4.15 -14.27
CA LEU A 20 -5.35 -2.72 -13.98
C LEU A 20 -4.22 -2.04 -14.76
N VAL A 21 -3.09 -2.72 -14.99
CA VAL A 21 -1.98 -2.19 -15.78
C VAL A 21 -2.41 -1.92 -17.23
N GLY A 22 -3.19 -2.84 -17.82
CA GLY A 22 -3.78 -2.66 -19.15
C GLY A 22 -4.76 -1.49 -19.20
N SER A 23 -5.64 -1.40 -18.20
CA SER A 23 -6.63 -0.32 -18.11
C SER A 23 -5.97 1.06 -17.94
N LEU A 24 -4.93 1.16 -17.12
CA LEU A 24 -4.11 2.36 -16.95
C LEU A 24 -3.36 2.72 -18.24
N ALA A 25 -2.77 1.73 -18.92
CA ALA A 25 -2.09 1.95 -20.18
C ALA A 25 -3.05 2.50 -21.25
N ALA A 26 -4.26 1.95 -21.34
CA ALA A 26 -5.30 2.42 -22.24
C ALA A 26 -5.80 3.83 -21.88
N ALA A 27 -5.98 4.13 -20.59
CA ALA A 27 -6.36 5.46 -20.11
C ALA A 27 -5.31 6.54 -20.45
N ASN A 28 -4.05 6.14 -20.61
CA ASN A 28 -2.94 7.01 -20.98
C ASN A 28 -2.70 7.13 -22.49
N ASP A 29 -3.42 6.39 -23.34
CA ASP A 29 -3.24 6.43 -24.80
C ASP A 29 -4.21 7.43 -25.46
N PRO A 30 -3.73 8.59 -25.97
CA PRO A 30 -4.58 9.55 -26.65
C PRO A 30 -5.21 9.04 -27.95
N SER A 31 -4.74 7.92 -28.49
CA SER A 31 -5.33 7.26 -29.66
C SER A 31 -6.53 6.39 -29.28
N ASN A 32 -6.60 5.93 -28.03
CA ASN A 32 -7.74 5.19 -27.50
C ASN A 32 -8.83 6.16 -27.02
N THR A 33 -9.53 6.77 -27.98
CA THR A 33 -10.61 7.75 -27.72
C THR A 33 -11.78 7.23 -26.86
N LYS A 34 -11.87 5.91 -26.63
CA LYS A 34 -12.88 5.32 -25.74
C LYS A 34 -12.45 5.35 -24.27
N GLN A 35 -11.18 5.09 -24.00
CA GLN A 35 -10.66 4.90 -22.64
C GLN A 35 -9.77 6.05 -22.16
N PHE A 36 -9.30 6.91 -23.06
CA PHE A 36 -8.51 8.09 -22.71
C PHE A 36 -9.30 9.06 -21.82
N MET A 37 -8.81 9.29 -20.61
CA MET A 37 -9.60 9.97 -19.57
C MET A 37 -9.28 11.45 -19.39
N PHE A 38 -8.23 11.96 -20.06
CA PHE A 38 -7.70 13.29 -19.78
C PHE A 38 -8.23 14.39 -20.70
N ASP A 39 -9.19 14.06 -21.57
CA ASP A 39 -9.89 15.03 -22.43
C ASP A 39 -10.94 15.83 -21.65
N ASP A 40 -10.51 16.41 -20.53
CA ASP A 40 -11.29 17.39 -19.79
C ASP A 40 -11.23 18.74 -20.53
N THR A 41 -12.42 19.24 -20.91
CA THR A 41 -12.58 20.54 -21.54
C THR A 41 -12.18 21.71 -20.65
N GLU A 42 -12.24 21.54 -19.33
CA GLU A 42 -11.92 22.59 -18.35
C GLU A 42 -10.41 22.68 -18.06
N ASN A 43 -9.67 21.57 -18.16
CA ASN A 43 -8.22 21.53 -17.94
C ASN A 43 -7.47 20.66 -18.98
N PRO A 44 -7.26 21.16 -20.20
CA PRO A 44 -6.65 20.39 -21.29
C PRO A 44 -5.11 20.24 -21.15
N ALA A 45 -4.50 20.81 -20.11
CA ALA A 45 -3.04 20.89 -19.98
C ALA A 45 -2.40 19.50 -19.92
N PHE A 46 -3.01 18.58 -19.16
CA PHE A 46 -2.51 17.22 -18.99
C PHE A 46 -2.62 16.40 -20.28
N ALA A 47 -3.79 16.38 -20.93
CA ALA A 47 -3.95 15.73 -22.24
C ALA A 47 -3.04 16.31 -23.32
N THR A 48 -2.83 17.63 -23.32
CA THR A 48 -1.90 18.27 -24.26
C THR A 48 -0.45 17.82 -24.01
N ALA A 49 -0.05 17.69 -22.74
CA ALA A 49 1.27 17.18 -22.38
C ALA A 49 1.47 15.73 -22.86
N ILE A 50 0.51 14.82 -22.59
CA ILE A 50 0.58 13.43 -23.05
C ILE A 50 0.64 13.36 -24.58
N ARG A 51 -0.22 14.08 -25.30
CA ARG A 51 -0.19 14.13 -26.78
C ARG A 51 1.12 14.68 -27.32
N LYS A 52 1.72 15.66 -26.66
CA LYS A 52 3.02 16.21 -27.05
C LYS A 52 4.13 15.18 -26.82
N ILE A 53 4.12 14.47 -25.69
CA ILE A 53 5.06 13.38 -25.40
C ILE A 53 4.91 12.28 -26.46
N GLN A 54 3.69 11.85 -26.76
CA GLN A 54 3.40 10.85 -27.81
C GLN A 54 3.99 11.28 -29.17
N ARG A 55 3.76 12.52 -29.59
CA ARG A 55 4.26 13.05 -30.87
C ARG A 55 5.78 13.26 -30.93
N SER A 56 6.43 13.53 -29.80
CA SER A 56 7.83 13.98 -29.78
C SER A 56 8.82 12.94 -29.28
N GLN A 57 8.39 12.02 -28.43
CA GLN A 57 9.25 11.06 -27.75
C GLN A 57 8.92 9.60 -28.11
N ASN A 58 7.84 9.34 -28.86
CA ASN A 58 7.33 7.98 -29.12
C ASN A 58 7.26 7.15 -27.83
N CYS A 59 6.89 7.78 -26.71
CA CYS A 59 6.66 7.05 -25.47
C CYS A 59 5.36 6.26 -25.63
N PHE A 60 5.51 4.94 -25.72
CA PHE A 60 4.42 3.97 -25.79
C PHE A 60 3.70 3.88 -24.43
N PRO A 61 2.47 3.35 -24.37
CA PRO A 61 2.06 2.67 -23.14
C PRO A 61 3.14 1.65 -22.78
N THR A 62 3.59 1.67 -21.52
CA THR A 62 4.67 0.80 -21.02
C THR A 62 4.32 -0.69 -21.14
N VAL A 63 3.03 -1.01 -21.31
CA VAL A 63 2.50 -2.36 -21.59
C VAL A 63 1.35 -2.27 -22.60
N THR A 64 1.39 -3.06 -23.68
CA THR A 64 0.31 -3.18 -24.67
C THR A 64 -0.73 -4.24 -24.29
N GLU A 65 -1.92 -4.22 -24.89
CA GLU A 65 -2.96 -5.25 -24.69
C GLU A 65 -2.42 -6.66 -24.93
N ASN A 66 -1.71 -6.87 -26.05
CA ASN A 66 -1.05 -8.15 -26.36
C ASN A 66 -0.04 -8.59 -25.29
N GLN A 67 0.68 -7.63 -24.68
CA GLN A 67 1.64 -7.94 -23.61
C GLN A 67 0.91 -8.36 -22.33
N ILE A 68 -0.22 -7.73 -22.00
CA ILE A 68 -1.07 -8.15 -20.87
C ILE A 68 -1.63 -9.56 -21.10
N GLU A 69 -2.14 -9.84 -22.30
CA GLU A 69 -2.61 -11.19 -22.67
C GLU A 69 -1.49 -12.23 -22.52
N TRP A 70 -0.28 -11.92 -22.98
CA TRP A 70 0.86 -12.83 -22.84
C TRP A 70 1.27 -13.04 -21.39
N MET A 71 1.27 -11.99 -20.58
CA MET A 71 1.57 -12.07 -19.14
C MET A 71 0.51 -12.87 -18.38
N ALA A 72 -0.75 -12.82 -18.82
CA ALA A 72 -1.85 -13.58 -18.25
C ALA A 72 -1.91 -15.04 -18.77
N GLY A 73 -1.46 -15.31 -20.00
CA GLY A 73 -1.67 -16.60 -20.67
C GLY A 73 -0.90 -17.80 -20.10
N SER A 74 0.31 -17.60 -19.59
CA SER A 74 1.10 -18.70 -19.00
C SER A 74 2.14 -18.22 -18.00
N THR A 75 2.16 -18.81 -16.80
CA THR A 75 3.31 -18.69 -15.88
C THR A 75 4.50 -19.52 -16.37
N LEU A 76 5.70 -19.28 -15.83
CA LEU A 76 6.88 -20.09 -16.16
C LEU A 76 6.69 -21.56 -15.80
N GLU A 77 6.02 -21.84 -14.68
CA GLU A 77 5.70 -23.19 -14.23
C GLU A 77 4.75 -23.89 -15.20
N GLU A 78 3.65 -23.22 -15.56
CA GLU A 78 2.69 -23.73 -16.56
C GLU A 78 3.35 -23.94 -17.93
N PHE A 79 4.21 -23.02 -18.36
CA PHE A 79 4.98 -23.17 -19.60
C PHE A 79 5.85 -24.44 -19.57
N CYS A 80 6.54 -24.68 -18.45
CA CYS A 80 7.33 -25.91 -18.25
C CYS A 80 6.46 -27.18 -18.23
N GLU A 81 5.22 -27.08 -17.79
CA GLU A 81 4.24 -28.17 -17.76
C GLU A 81 3.39 -28.30 -19.04
N GLY A 82 3.54 -27.39 -20.00
CA GLY A 82 2.73 -27.33 -21.22
C GLY A 82 1.27 -26.94 -21.00
N LYS A 83 0.98 -26.20 -19.92
CA LYS A 83 -0.34 -25.67 -19.56
C LYS A 83 -0.45 -24.20 -20.00
N THR A 84 -1.66 -23.77 -20.35
CA THR A 84 -2.03 -22.36 -20.53
C THR A 84 -3.27 -22.07 -19.69
N SER A 85 -3.42 -20.81 -19.28
CA SER A 85 -4.65 -20.33 -18.66
C SER A 85 -5.16 -19.16 -19.48
N ASP A 86 -6.25 -19.40 -20.20
CA ASP A 86 -6.86 -18.40 -21.07
C ASP A 86 -7.78 -17.45 -20.29
N ASP A 87 -8.18 -17.83 -19.06
CA ASP A 87 -9.25 -17.17 -18.30
C ASP A 87 -8.73 -16.22 -17.21
N TYR A 88 -7.42 -16.17 -16.94
CA TYR A 88 -6.88 -15.39 -15.82
C TYR A 88 -7.05 -13.88 -16.01
N LEU A 89 -7.01 -13.39 -17.26
CA LEU A 89 -7.23 -11.98 -17.53
C LEU A 89 -8.68 -11.56 -17.22
N GLU A 90 -9.65 -12.40 -17.57
CA GLU A 90 -11.07 -12.19 -17.26
C GLU A 90 -11.30 -12.18 -15.74
N LEU A 91 -10.69 -13.13 -15.02
CA LEU A 91 -10.68 -13.14 -13.55
C LEU A 91 -10.14 -11.82 -13.02
N SER A 92 -8.99 -11.37 -13.51
CA SER A 92 -8.37 -10.14 -13.04
C SER A 92 -9.21 -8.89 -13.36
N GLN A 93 -9.91 -8.86 -14.49
CA GLN A 93 -10.86 -7.80 -14.83
C GLN A 93 -12.07 -7.80 -13.88
N GLY A 94 -12.59 -8.99 -13.54
CA GLY A 94 -13.67 -9.16 -12.58
C GLY A 94 -13.32 -8.64 -11.19
N VAL A 95 -12.08 -8.87 -10.73
CA VAL A 95 -11.58 -8.34 -9.46
C VAL A 95 -11.49 -6.81 -9.49
N ALA A 96 -10.87 -6.23 -10.52
CA ALA A 96 -10.73 -4.77 -10.65
C ALA A 96 -12.10 -4.06 -10.70
N THR A 97 -13.06 -4.65 -11.41
CA THR A 97 -14.43 -4.13 -11.52
C THR A 97 -15.18 -4.25 -10.20
N SER A 98 -15.04 -5.37 -9.49
CA SER A 98 -15.68 -5.60 -8.18
C SER A 98 -15.18 -4.64 -7.10
N PHE A 99 -13.92 -4.20 -7.18
CA PHE A 99 -13.38 -3.15 -6.32
C PHE A 99 -13.76 -1.72 -6.75
N GLY A 100 -14.47 -1.57 -7.87
CA GLY A 100 -14.84 -0.26 -8.41
C GLY A 100 -13.64 0.52 -8.96
N TYR A 101 -12.56 -0.17 -9.37
CA TYR A 101 -11.40 0.46 -9.99
C TYR A 101 -11.65 0.73 -11.48
N THR A 102 -12.40 -0.15 -12.13
CA THR A 102 -12.80 -0.05 -13.53
C THR A 102 -14.30 -0.23 -13.68
N PHE A 103 -14.87 0.34 -14.75
CA PHE A 103 -16.19 -0.01 -15.24
C PHE A 103 -16.13 -1.26 -16.12
N ASP A 104 -17.30 -1.84 -16.45
CA ASP A 104 -17.42 -3.03 -17.31
C ASP A 104 -16.81 -2.86 -18.71
N ASP A 105 -16.67 -1.62 -19.20
CA ASP A 105 -16.05 -1.29 -20.48
C ASP A 105 -14.52 -1.07 -20.39
N GLY A 106 -13.93 -1.32 -19.22
CA GLY A 106 -12.50 -1.18 -18.94
C GLY A 106 -12.02 0.26 -18.75
N THR A 107 -12.92 1.26 -18.78
CA THR A 107 -12.57 2.63 -18.38
C THR A 107 -12.36 2.71 -16.86
N LEU A 108 -11.53 3.64 -16.38
CA LEU A 108 -11.29 3.73 -14.93
C LEU A 108 -12.50 4.36 -14.23
N ALA A 109 -12.91 3.76 -13.11
CA ALA A 109 -14.00 4.24 -12.26
C ALA A 109 -13.50 5.02 -11.03
N MET A 110 -12.18 5.04 -10.81
CA MET A 110 -11.50 5.75 -9.74
C MET A 110 -10.41 6.67 -10.28
N ASP A 111 -9.93 7.58 -9.43
CA ASP A 111 -8.82 8.48 -9.75
C ASP A 111 -7.59 7.72 -10.31
N HIS A 112 -7.11 8.18 -11.46
CA HIS A 112 -6.00 7.57 -12.19
C HIS A 112 -4.72 7.42 -11.34
N ASN A 113 -4.40 8.41 -10.50
CA ASN A 113 -3.17 8.38 -9.69
C ASN A 113 -3.29 7.40 -8.54
N VAL A 114 -4.48 7.28 -7.95
CA VAL A 114 -4.78 6.23 -6.97
C VAL A 114 -4.63 4.85 -7.59
N LEU A 115 -5.14 4.64 -8.80
CA LEU A 115 -5.02 3.35 -9.46
C LEU A 115 -3.59 3.04 -9.91
N THR A 116 -2.83 4.05 -10.35
CA THR A 116 -1.39 3.88 -10.62
C THR A 116 -0.63 3.50 -9.35
N MET A 117 -0.96 4.11 -8.20
CA MET A 117 -0.40 3.70 -6.90
C MET A 117 -0.69 2.22 -6.61
N VAL A 118 -1.93 1.77 -6.80
CA VAL A 118 -2.30 0.36 -6.57
C VAL A 118 -1.52 -0.57 -7.49
N ALA A 119 -1.37 -0.22 -8.77
CA ALA A 119 -0.63 -1.01 -9.75
C ALA A 119 0.88 -1.07 -9.44
N GLU A 120 1.49 0.06 -9.04
CA GLU A 120 2.91 0.08 -8.66
C GLU A 120 3.18 -0.69 -7.37
N MET A 121 2.20 -0.78 -6.47
CA MET A 121 2.28 -1.59 -5.23
C MET A 121 1.95 -3.08 -5.43
N HIS A 122 2.03 -3.64 -6.64
CA HIS A 122 1.71 -5.06 -6.89
C HIS A 122 2.52 -6.06 -6.03
N GLU A 123 3.78 -5.76 -5.69
CA GLU A 123 4.59 -6.60 -4.77
C GLU A 123 4.06 -6.54 -3.32
N TYR A 124 3.22 -5.54 -3.02
CA TYR A 124 2.55 -5.31 -1.74
C TYR A 124 1.03 -5.37 -1.91
N LEU A 125 0.52 -6.27 -2.74
CA LEU A 125 -0.88 -6.29 -3.18
C LEU A 125 -1.93 -6.17 -2.05
N PRO A 126 -1.83 -6.91 -0.91
CA PRO A 126 -2.76 -6.72 0.20
C PRO A 126 -2.78 -5.29 0.72
N ILE A 127 -1.60 -4.67 0.83
CA ILE A 127 -1.44 -3.29 1.30
C ILE A 127 -2.03 -2.33 0.28
N ALA A 128 -1.78 -2.54 -1.01
CA ALA A 128 -2.30 -1.70 -2.08
C ALA A 128 -3.84 -1.60 -2.03
N VAL A 129 -4.50 -2.75 -1.93
CA VAL A 129 -5.97 -2.87 -1.90
C VAL A 129 -6.56 -2.20 -0.66
N HIS A 130 -5.99 -2.48 0.51
CA HIS A 130 -6.50 -1.96 1.77
C HIS A 130 -6.16 -0.47 1.97
N LEU A 131 -5.00 -0.01 1.48
CA LEU A 131 -4.64 1.40 1.45
C LEU A 131 -5.63 2.18 0.59
N CYS A 132 -5.95 1.66 -0.61
CA CYS A 132 -6.95 2.26 -1.48
C CYS A 132 -8.31 2.41 -0.79
N ALA A 133 -8.76 1.39 -0.04
CA ALA A 133 -10.01 1.41 0.69
C ALA A 133 -10.08 2.50 1.79
N VAL A 134 -8.94 2.82 2.44
CA VAL A 134 -8.90 3.84 3.50
C VAL A 134 -8.60 5.26 2.99
N LEU A 135 -8.25 5.45 1.72
CA LEU A 135 -7.85 6.78 1.21
C LEU A 135 -8.91 7.85 1.43
N GLU A 136 -10.20 7.51 1.29
CA GLU A 136 -11.29 8.45 1.55
C GLU A 136 -11.32 8.89 3.01
N GLN A 137 -11.22 7.93 3.94
CA GLN A 137 -11.16 8.20 5.37
C GLN A 137 -9.95 9.10 5.70
N MET A 138 -8.77 8.76 5.17
CA MET A 138 -7.56 9.56 5.36
C MET A 138 -7.72 10.98 4.80
N TYR A 139 -8.33 11.13 3.62
CA TYR A 139 -8.59 12.44 3.02
C TYR A 139 -9.51 13.29 3.90
N LEU A 140 -10.63 12.73 4.34
CA LEU A 140 -11.59 13.45 5.19
C LEU A 140 -10.96 13.85 6.53
N ARG A 141 -10.14 12.96 7.09
CA ARG A 141 -9.52 13.14 8.41
C ARG A 141 -8.37 14.13 8.40
N PHE A 142 -7.51 14.09 7.38
CA PHE A 142 -6.28 14.88 7.35
C PHE A 142 -6.32 16.07 6.41
N CYS A 143 -7.16 16.03 5.37
CA CYS A 143 -7.12 17.01 4.29
C CYS A 143 -8.36 17.91 4.21
N TYR A 144 -9.55 17.32 4.26
CA TYR A 144 -10.80 18.04 4.04
C TYR A 144 -11.07 19.08 5.12
N GLN A 145 -11.18 20.35 4.72
CA GLN A 145 -11.41 21.50 5.63
C GLN A 145 -10.40 21.60 6.78
N LYS A 146 -9.18 21.05 6.61
CA LYS A 146 -8.11 21.14 7.60
C LYS A 146 -7.14 22.25 7.27
N SER A 147 -6.72 22.99 8.30
CA SER A 147 -5.72 24.05 8.16
C SER A 147 -4.34 23.46 7.84
N LYS A 148 -3.46 24.26 7.25
CA LYS A 148 -2.06 23.87 7.05
C LYS A 148 -1.41 23.46 8.37
N GLN A 149 -1.55 24.28 9.42
CA GLN A 149 -0.98 24.01 10.75
C GLN A 149 -1.39 22.65 11.33
N PHE A 150 -2.65 22.24 11.12
CA PHE A 150 -3.12 20.91 11.52
C PHE A 150 -2.32 19.80 10.83
N LYS A 151 -2.24 19.84 9.49
CA LYS A 151 -1.50 18.85 8.67
C LYS A 151 -0.01 18.77 9.05
N GLU A 152 0.53 19.86 9.57
CA GLU A 152 1.95 19.97 9.92
C GLU A 152 2.29 19.54 11.36
N SER A 153 1.30 19.23 12.20
CA SER A 153 1.54 18.92 13.61
C SER A 153 2.05 17.48 13.83
N ASP A 154 2.93 17.30 14.82
CA ASP A 154 3.43 15.97 15.23
C ASP A 154 2.29 15.02 15.60
N ALA A 155 1.26 15.52 16.30
CA ALA A 155 0.10 14.72 16.68
C ALA A 155 -0.63 14.14 15.47
N THR A 156 -0.85 14.96 14.43
CA THR A 156 -1.48 14.52 13.18
C THR A 156 -0.60 13.53 12.41
N GLN A 157 0.73 13.70 12.45
CA GLN A 157 1.64 12.72 11.84
C GLN A 157 1.62 11.37 12.56
N ASN A 158 1.54 11.38 13.90
CA ASN A 158 1.43 10.16 14.70
C ASN A 158 0.12 9.43 14.44
N GLU A 159 -0.99 10.17 14.34
CA GLU A 159 -2.30 9.63 13.98
C GLU A 159 -2.28 9.04 12.56
N PHE A 160 -1.70 9.75 11.59
CA PHE A 160 -1.52 9.25 10.22
C PHE A 160 -0.69 7.96 10.20
N LEU A 161 0.41 7.90 10.96
CA LEU A 161 1.22 6.69 11.11
C LEU A 161 0.40 5.53 11.70
N SER A 162 -0.45 5.80 12.70
CA SER A 162 -1.26 4.75 13.33
C SER A 162 -2.17 4.06 12.31
N ILE A 163 -2.80 4.82 11.40
CA ILE A 163 -3.63 4.27 10.31
C ILE A 163 -2.76 3.46 9.32
N LEU A 164 -1.56 3.96 8.97
CA LEU A 164 -0.66 3.21 8.10
C LEU A 164 -0.22 1.87 8.71
N ILE A 165 -0.01 1.81 10.03
CA ILE A 165 0.37 0.56 10.71
C ILE A 165 -0.73 -0.50 10.62
N HIS A 166 -2.01 -0.09 10.64
CA HIS A 166 -3.13 -1.04 10.47
C HIS A 166 -3.06 -1.81 9.14
N ILE A 167 -2.34 -1.28 8.15
CA ILE A 167 -2.32 -1.76 6.77
C ILE A 167 -0.94 -2.32 6.43
N ALA A 168 0.09 -1.51 6.58
CA ALA A 168 1.44 -1.78 6.10
C ALA A 168 2.33 -2.54 7.10
N ASP A 169 1.98 -2.48 8.40
CA ASP A 169 2.78 -3.06 9.49
C ASP A 169 1.91 -3.84 10.48
N ARG A 170 0.92 -4.57 9.94
CA ARG A 170 -0.08 -5.27 10.72
C ARG A 170 0.44 -6.59 11.29
N CYS A 171 1.38 -6.50 12.24
CA CYS A 171 2.03 -7.65 12.88
C CYS A 171 1.52 -7.86 14.32
N PRO A 172 1.41 -9.11 14.80
CA PRO A 172 1.08 -9.38 16.19
C PRO A 172 2.23 -8.95 17.13
N PRO A 173 1.94 -8.51 18.36
CA PRO A 173 2.96 -8.24 19.36
C PRO A 173 3.66 -9.54 19.80
N ALA A 174 4.86 -9.41 20.35
CA ALA A 174 5.53 -10.53 21.02
C ALA A 174 4.73 -10.97 22.26
N ASP A 175 4.83 -12.26 22.61
CA ASP A 175 4.10 -12.82 23.75
C ASP A 175 4.34 -12.02 25.03
N GLY A 176 3.24 -11.58 25.65
CA GLY A 176 3.26 -10.80 26.89
C GLY A 176 3.73 -9.34 26.74
N SER A 177 3.97 -8.85 25.53
CA SER A 177 4.30 -7.44 25.29
C SER A 177 3.06 -6.56 25.15
N GLU A 178 3.21 -5.29 25.53
CA GLU A 178 2.16 -4.28 25.38
C GLU A 178 1.86 -4.05 23.89
N SER A 179 0.58 -4.09 23.52
CA SER A 179 0.12 -3.83 22.16
C SER A 179 0.07 -2.34 21.83
N LEU A 180 0.01 -2.02 20.55
CA LEU A 180 -0.19 -0.64 20.09
C LEU A 180 -1.54 -0.07 20.59
N GLN A 181 -2.59 -0.90 20.64
CA GLN A 181 -3.87 -0.50 21.20
C GLN A 181 -3.76 -0.06 22.67
N GLN A 182 -2.99 -0.80 23.47
CA GLN A 182 -2.75 -0.49 24.88
C GLN A 182 -1.91 0.79 25.01
N LEU A 183 -0.82 0.91 24.24
CA LEU A 183 0.04 2.10 24.24
C LEU A 183 -0.75 3.38 23.91
N LEU A 184 -1.64 3.31 22.92
CA LEU A 184 -2.45 4.44 22.47
C LEU A 184 -3.71 4.67 23.31
N ARG A 185 -3.98 3.79 24.28
CA ARG A 185 -5.17 3.80 25.14
C ARG A 185 -6.47 3.77 24.35
N ILE A 186 -6.54 2.88 23.36
CA ILE A 186 -7.77 2.55 22.62
C ILE A 186 -8.73 1.78 23.52
N GLU A 187 -8.17 1.00 24.44
CA GLU A 187 -8.87 0.26 25.49
C GLU A 187 -8.57 0.90 26.84
N GLU A 188 -9.48 0.70 27.80
CA GLU A 188 -9.33 1.25 29.14
C GLU A 188 -8.10 0.60 29.81
N SER A 189 -7.14 1.45 30.15
CA SER A 189 -5.91 1.02 30.80
C SER A 189 -6.12 0.79 32.30
N GLU A 190 -5.17 0.15 32.98
CA GLU A 190 -5.27 -0.18 34.42
C GLU A 190 -5.47 1.08 35.31
N ASP A 191 -5.08 2.26 34.84
CA ASP A 191 -5.26 3.54 35.52
C ASP A 191 -6.60 4.25 35.16
N GLY A 192 -7.48 3.58 34.42
CA GLY A 192 -8.79 4.09 33.99
C GLY A 192 -8.74 5.11 32.86
N LYS A 193 -7.57 5.31 32.21
CA LYS A 193 -7.46 6.26 31.10
C LYS A 193 -7.83 5.60 29.77
N LEU A 194 -8.58 6.36 28.98
CA LEU A 194 -9.06 6.02 27.65
C LEU A 194 -8.94 7.24 26.73
N ASN A 195 -8.52 7.03 25.49
CA ASN A 195 -8.40 8.07 24.48
C ASN A 195 -9.52 7.92 23.44
N GLU A 196 -10.66 8.57 23.69
CA GLU A 196 -11.87 8.42 22.88
C GLU A 196 -11.70 8.85 21.41
N GLU A 197 -10.89 9.88 21.15
CA GLU A 197 -10.64 10.34 19.78
C GLU A 197 -9.86 9.30 18.97
N TRP A 198 -8.82 8.73 19.59
CA TRP A 198 -8.03 7.67 18.98
C TRP A 198 -8.83 6.39 18.83
N LYS A 199 -9.66 6.04 19.83
CA LYS A 199 -10.57 4.89 19.78
C LYS A 199 -11.55 5.00 18.62
N SER A 200 -12.19 6.16 18.44
CA SER A 200 -13.09 6.38 17.32
C SER A 200 -12.37 6.25 15.97
N SER A 201 -11.15 6.78 15.85
CA SER A 201 -10.33 6.61 14.64
C SER A 201 -9.98 5.16 14.36
N TRP A 202 -9.65 4.44 15.43
CA TRP A 202 -9.24 3.04 15.36
C TRP A 202 -10.39 2.18 14.84
N TYR A 203 -11.58 2.35 15.42
CA TYR A 203 -12.78 1.60 15.02
C TYR A 203 -13.22 1.93 13.60
N GLU A 204 -13.12 3.19 13.17
CA GLU A 204 -13.41 3.58 11.79
C GLU A 204 -12.45 2.91 10.79
N THR A 205 -11.17 2.82 11.14
CA THR A 205 -10.14 2.17 10.32
C THR A 205 -10.38 0.66 10.25
N GLU A 206 -10.55 -0.01 11.40
CA GLU A 206 -10.84 -1.44 11.45
C GLU A 206 -12.14 -1.82 10.73
N ASP A 207 -13.19 -0.99 10.82
CA ASP A 207 -14.44 -1.21 10.10
C ASP A 207 -14.27 -1.09 8.57
N THR A 208 -13.47 -0.12 8.11
CA THR A 208 -13.15 0.02 6.68
C THR A 208 -12.39 -1.20 6.17
N LEU A 209 -11.39 -1.67 6.92
CA LEU A 209 -10.63 -2.88 6.58
C LEU A 209 -11.50 -4.14 6.62
N ARG A 210 -12.42 -4.25 7.59
CA ARG A 210 -13.39 -5.34 7.68
C ARG A 210 -14.32 -5.37 6.46
N LYS A 211 -14.86 -4.23 6.05
CA LYS A 211 -15.69 -4.12 4.85
C LYS A 211 -14.92 -4.52 3.59
N GLN A 212 -13.66 -4.11 3.49
CA GLN A 212 -12.79 -4.52 2.38
C GLN A 212 -12.54 -6.03 2.38
N LYS A 213 -12.29 -6.64 3.55
CA LYS A 213 -12.17 -8.09 3.69
C LYS A 213 -13.45 -8.81 3.23
N LEU A 214 -14.62 -8.36 3.67
CA LEU A 214 -15.90 -8.94 3.26
C LEU A 214 -16.13 -8.82 1.75
N LEU A 215 -15.70 -7.71 1.14
CA LEU A 215 -15.72 -7.53 -0.31
C LEU A 215 -14.82 -8.56 -1.01
N ILE A 216 -13.60 -8.78 -0.51
CA ILE A 216 -12.67 -9.80 -1.04
C ILE A 216 -13.25 -11.21 -0.89
N GLU A 217 -13.82 -11.54 0.27
CA GLU A 217 -14.43 -12.85 0.52
C GLU A 217 -15.62 -13.12 -0.41
N GLY A 218 -16.36 -12.08 -0.78
CA GLY A 218 -17.48 -12.13 -1.72
C GLY A 218 -17.10 -12.25 -3.20
N LEU A 219 -15.82 -12.15 -3.58
CA LEU A 219 -15.38 -12.30 -4.97
C LEU A 219 -15.60 -13.74 -5.47
N ASP A 220 -16.02 -13.90 -6.73
CA ASP A 220 -16.14 -15.20 -7.39
C ASP A 220 -14.81 -15.60 -8.05
N ILE A 221 -13.79 -15.82 -7.22
CA ILE A 221 -12.43 -16.23 -7.62
C ILE A 221 -11.90 -17.32 -6.68
N PRO A 222 -10.87 -18.10 -7.08
CA PRO A 222 -10.27 -19.11 -6.21
C PRO A 222 -9.74 -18.53 -4.90
N ASP A 223 -9.82 -19.30 -3.81
CA ASP A 223 -9.38 -18.87 -2.47
C ASP A 223 -7.89 -18.50 -2.42
N GLU A 224 -7.06 -19.14 -3.25
CA GLU A 224 -5.64 -18.80 -3.39
C GLU A 224 -5.43 -17.36 -3.91
N GLU A 225 -6.29 -16.91 -4.82
CA GLU A 225 -6.26 -15.53 -5.33
C GLU A 225 -6.85 -14.54 -4.31
N LYS A 226 -7.88 -14.94 -3.55
CA LYS A 226 -8.38 -14.15 -2.40
C LYS A 226 -7.31 -13.98 -1.33
N ALA A 227 -6.51 -15.01 -1.05
CA ALA A 227 -5.44 -14.95 -0.07
C ALA A 227 -4.38 -13.91 -0.44
N LYS A 228 -4.06 -13.73 -1.73
CA LYS A 228 -3.13 -12.70 -2.22
C LYS A 228 -3.64 -11.27 -2.01
N LEU A 229 -4.95 -11.09 -1.80
CA LEU A 229 -5.59 -9.79 -1.59
C LEU A 229 -5.78 -9.44 -0.11
N ASN A 230 -5.85 -10.46 0.76
CA ASN A 230 -6.12 -10.29 2.18
C ASN A 230 -4.85 -9.89 2.97
N LEU A 231 -5.04 -9.06 4.00
CA LEU A 231 -4.00 -8.80 4.99
C LEU A 231 -3.66 -10.08 5.75
N GLU A 232 -2.38 -10.28 6.06
CA GLU A 232 -1.88 -11.47 6.76
C GLU A 232 -2.54 -11.65 8.14
N LEU A 233 -2.60 -10.57 8.92
CA LEU A 233 -3.42 -10.50 10.12
C LEU A 233 -4.78 -9.89 9.75
N PRO A 234 -5.92 -10.55 10.04
CA PRO A 234 -7.21 -10.02 9.62
C PRO A 234 -7.61 -8.73 10.38
N PRO A 235 -8.48 -7.89 9.80
CA PRO A 235 -9.21 -6.85 10.53
C PRO A 235 -10.14 -7.43 11.61
N ALA A 236 -10.72 -6.53 12.40
CA ALA A 236 -11.76 -6.85 13.38
C ALA A 236 -12.90 -7.70 12.77
N SER A 237 -13.35 -8.70 13.52
CA SER A 237 -14.49 -9.56 13.14
C SER A 237 -15.84 -8.88 13.35
N GLU A 238 -15.90 -7.89 14.23
CA GLU A 238 -17.13 -7.21 14.67
C GLU A 238 -17.00 -5.69 14.51
N GLU A 239 -18.14 -5.02 14.36
CA GLU A 239 -18.20 -3.56 14.34
C GLU A 239 -17.82 -2.98 15.71
N ASN A 240 -17.16 -1.82 15.73
CA ASN A 240 -16.69 -1.15 16.95
C ASN A 240 -15.74 -2.01 17.81
N SER A 241 -14.92 -2.84 17.16
CA SER A 241 -13.89 -3.65 17.80
C SER A 241 -12.50 -3.13 17.46
N SER A 242 -11.56 -3.27 18.41
CA SER A 242 -10.15 -2.89 18.27
C SER A 242 -9.36 -3.81 17.32
N GLY A 243 -9.97 -4.90 16.86
CA GLY A 243 -9.29 -5.93 16.08
C GLY A 243 -8.23 -6.70 16.89
N PRO A 244 -7.44 -7.56 16.23
CA PRO A 244 -6.33 -8.26 16.89
C PRO A 244 -5.25 -7.27 17.36
N PRO A 245 -4.55 -7.58 18.46
CA PRO A 245 -3.50 -6.71 19.00
C PRO A 245 -2.37 -6.54 17.97
N LEU A 246 -1.87 -5.32 17.85
CA LEU A 246 -0.78 -4.97 16.93
C LEU A 246 0.51 -4.68 17.68
N ASP A 247 1.63 -5.01 17.08
CA ASP A 247 2.96 -4.70 17.58
C ASP A 247 3.23 -3.19 17.55
N LYS A 248 3.67 -2.63 18.68
CA LYS A 248 3.92 -1.19 18.80
C LYS A 248 5.30 -0.73 18.34
N GLY A 249 6.19 -1.66 17.98
CA GLY A 249 7.61 -1.36 17.80
C GLY A 249 7.90 -0.34 16.69
N VAL A 250 7.28 -0.47 15.52
CA VAL A 250 7.46 0.50 14.42
C VAL A 250 6.91 1.87 14.81
N TYR A 251 5.76 1.91 15.47
CA TYR A 251 5.18 3.15 15.97
C TYR A 251 6.12 3.85 16.95
N GLU A 252 6.61 3.14 17.97
CA GLU A 252 7.52 3.70 18.96
C GLU A 252 8.83 4.19 18.32
N MET A 253 9.41 3.44 17.40
CA MET A 253 10.64 3.84 16.71
C MET A 253 10.50 5.12 15.90
N LEU A 254 9.32 5.37 15.31
CA LEU A 254 9.08 6.56 14.49
C LEU A 254 8.56 7.75 15.31
N VAL A 255 7.88 7.52 16.43
CA VAL A 255 7.28 8.57 17.27
C VAL A 255 8.19 9.00 18.42
N SER A 256 8.96 8.09 19.03
CA SER A 256 9.68 8.34 20.28
C SER A 256 10.78 9.39 20.18
N LYS A 257 11.14 9.87 18.98
CA LYS A 257 12.29 10.75 18.70
C LYS A 257 13.61 10.21 19.28
N GLN A 258 13.62 8.97 19.78
CA GLN A 258 14.81 8.30 20.27
C GLN A 258 15.66 7.93 19.07
N LYS A 259 16.95 8.23 19.15
CA LYS A 259 17.91 7.86 18.12
C LYS A 259 18.23 6.37 18.24
N GLY A 260 17.67 5.59 17.32
CA GLY A 260 18.00 4.18 17.17
C GLY A 260 17.33 3.24 18.18
N PHE A 261 17.85 2.02 18.24
CA PHE A 261 17.33 0.90 19.02
C PHE A 261 17.68 1.00 20.50
N HIS A 262 16.79 0.50 21.34
CA HIS A 262 17.06 0.36 22.76
C HIS A 262 18.10 -0.75 22.99
N GLU A 263 19.03 -0.56 23.94
CA GLU A 263 20.13 -1.50 24.19
C GLU A 263 19.63 -2.92 24.53
N SER A 264 18.50 -3.01 25.22
CA SER A 264 17.87 -4.30 25.58
C SER A 264 17.23 -5.05 24.42
N GLN A 265 17.08 -4.45 23.23
CA GLN A 265 16.50 -5.13 22.08
C GLN A 265 17.52 -6.10 21.46
N SER A 266 17.10 -7.35 21.25
CA SER A 266 17.90 -8.37 20.58
C SER A 266 18.22 -7.96 19.13
N MET A 267 19.33 -8.46 18.59
CA MET A 267 19.71 -8.21 17.19
C MET A 267 18.63 -8.66 16.19
N GLU A 268 17.96 -9.77 16.48
CA GLU A 268 16.82 -10.26 15.69
C GLU A 268 15.68 -9.23 15.66
N ARG A 269 15.29 -8.70 16.83
CA ARG A 269 14.25 -7.68 16.92
C ARG A 269 14.64 -6.37 16.21
N ARG A 270 15.90 -5.96 16.31
CA ARG A 270 16.40 -4.77 15.60
C ARG A 270 16.30 -4.95 14.09
N ASN A 271 16.69 -6.12 13.58
CA ASN A 271 16.63 -6.42 12.15
C ASN A 271 15.19 -6.55 11.63
N ASP A 272 14.29 -7.18 12.41
CA ASP A 272 12.85 -7.22 12.12
C ASP A 272 12.26 -5.80 11.97
N LEU A 273 12.43 -4.96 13.00
CA LEU A 273 11.95 -3.58 12.99
C LEU A 273 12.53 -2.76 11.85
N LYS A 274 13.84 -2.90 11.56
CA LYS A 274 14.48 -2.24 10.43
C LYS A 274 13.81 -2.61 9.11
N ASN A 275 13.58 -3.89 8.85
CA ASN A 275 12.96 -4.35 7.60
C ASN A 275 11.53 -3.82 7.47
N ARG A 276 10.76 -3.85 8.55
CA ARG A 276 9.39 -3.34 8.61
C ARG A 276 9.31 -1.83 8.38
N ILE A 277 10.21 -1.05 8.99
CA ILE A 277 10.31 0.41 8.78
C ILE A 277 10.72 0.73 7.33
N VAL A 278 11.67 -0.01 6.76
CA VAL A 278 12.08 0.18 5.36
C VAL A 278 10.91 -0.13 4.40
N ARG A 279 10.17 -1.22 4.63
CA ARG A 279 8.96 -1.56 3.87
C ARG A 279 7.92 -0.44 3.93
N LEU A 280 7.63 0.07 5.14
CA LEU A 280 6.72 1.21 5.32
C LEU A 280 7.19 2.45 4.55
N GLY A 281 8.50 2.73 4.56
CA GLY A 281 9.10 3.82 3.79
C GLY A 281 8.89 3.66 2.29
N GLN A 282 9.09 2.46 1.74
CA GLN A 282 8.85 2.17 0.33
C GLN A 282 7.38 2.37 -0.06
N ILE A 283 6.45 1.91 0.78
CA ILE A 283 5.00 2.12 0.58
C ILE A 283 4.66 3.61 0.58
N CYS A 284 5.18 4.38 1.54
CA CYS A 284 4.97 5.83 1.58
C CYS A 284 5.55 6.53 0.35
N GLN A 285 6.70 6.07 -0.14
CA GLN A 285 7.35 6.62 -1.33
C GLN A 285 6.50 6.37 -2.58
N ILE A 286 6.01 5.14 -2.79
CA ILE A 286 5.15 4.80 -3.94
C ILE A 286 3.86 5.63 -3.87
N ALA A 287 3.20 5.69 -2.70
CA ALA A 287 1.99 6.50 -2.52
C ALA A 287 2.22 7.97 -2.84
N HIS A 288 3.27 8.57 -2.26
CA HIS A 288 3.67 9.94 -2.54
C HIS A 288 3.91 10.19 -4.03
N ASN A 289 4.70 9.33 -4.68
CA ASN A 289 5.13 9.54 -6.07
C ASN A 289 3.98 9.52 -7.07
N ASN A 290 2.94 8.73 -6.79
CA ASN A 290 1.77 8.59 -7.65
C ASN A 290 0.74 9.68 -7.37
N ILE A 291 0.38 9.88 -6.11
CA ILE A 291 -0.69 10.80 -5.72
C ILE A 291 -0.31 12.27 -5.94
N GLN A 292 0.98 12.62 -5.98
CA GLN A 292 1.42 14.02 -6.16
C GLN A 292 1.02 14.66 -7.50
N GLN A 293 0.64 13.88 -8.51
CA GLN A 293 0.25 14.45 -9.80
C GLN A 293 -1.09 15.19 -9.64
N PRO A 294 -1.28 16.38 -10.22
CA PRO A 294 -2.45 17.22 -10.00
C PRO A 294 -3.68 16.66 -10.74
N HIS A 295 -4.29 15.62 -10.17
CA HIS A 295 -5.49 14.96 -10.65
C HIS A 295 -6.24 14.36 -9.44
N GLY A 296 -7.53 14.68 -9.33
CA GLY A 296 -8.37 14.23 -8.21
C GLY A 296 -8.12 14.98 -6.89
N LYS A 297 -8.91 14.64 -5.86
CA LYS A 297 -8.83 15.26 -4.52
C LYS A 297 -7.72 14.69 -3.63
N PHE A 298 -7.20 13.53 -4.00
CA PHE A 298 -6.25 12.77 -3.18
C PHE A 298 -4.84 13.37 -3.25
N ASP A 299 -4.54 14.20 -4.24
CA ASP A 299 -3.29 14.98 -4.32
C ASP A 299 -2.93 15.69 -3.01
N GLN A 300 -3.93 16.11 -2.23
CA GLN A 300 -3.73 16.74 -0.91
C GLN A 300 -3.10 15.80 0.14
N LEU A 301 -3.23 14.48 -0.01
CA LEU A 301 -2.59 13.49 0.86
C LEU A 301 -1.09 13.33 0.58
N GLU A 302 -0.60 13.79 -0.58
CA GLU A 302 0.82 13.78 -0.96
C GLU A 302 1.71 14.27 0.19
N VAL A 303 1.35 15.40 0.80
CA VAL A 303 2.15 16.05 1.84
C VAL A 303 2.30 15.15 3.07
N MET A 304 1.27 14.37 3.39
CA MET A 304 1.29 13.45 4.53
C MET A 304 2.22 12.28 4.25
N PHE A 305 2.10 11.64 3.08
CA PHE A 305 2.97 10.55 2.67
C PHE A 305 4.44 10.99 2.53
N ARG A 306 4.70 12.17 1.94
CA ARG A 306 6.05 12.72 1.80
C ARG A 306 6.71 12.99 3.15
N ARG A 307 5.97 13.55 4.10
CA ARG A 307 6.47 13.79 5.46
C ARG A 307 6.78 12.49 6.18
N MET A 308 5.86 11.52 6.10
CA MET A 308 6.08 10.21 6.70
C MET A 308 7.31 9.51 6.11
N PHE A 309 7.45 9.53 4.78
CA PHE A 309 8.65 9.01 4.11
C PHE A 309 9.92 9.72 4.56
N SER A 310 9.88 11.04 4.68
CA SER A 310 11.04 11.83 5.15
C SER A 310 11.42 11.45 6.59
N ASN A 311 10.44 11.34 7.49
CA ASN A 311 10.66 10.93 8.88
C ASN A 311 11.29 9.54 8.94
N ILE A 312 10.73 8.57 8.20
CA ILE A 312 11.27 7.20 8.11
C ILE A 312 12.70 7.22 7.59
N LYS A 313 13.00 7.99 6.54
CA LYS A 313 14.35 8.08 5.98
C LYS A 313 15.37 8.56 7.02
N TYR A 314 15.02 9.56 7.83
CA TYR A 314 15.91 10.05 8.90
C TYR A 314 16.04 9.03 10.03
N SER A 315 14.95 8.39 10.45
CA SER A 315 15.00 7.32 11.45
C SER A 315 15.87 6.13 10.99
N VAL A 316 15.79 5.75 9.72
CA VAL A 316 16.66 4.70 9.13
C VAL A 316 18.11 5.12 9.11
N ALA A 317 18.41 6.38 8.78
CA ALA A 317 19.79 6.87 8.83
C ALA A 317 20.36 6.79 10.25
N ASP A 318 19.63 7.27 11.25
CA ASP A 318 20.03 7.22 12.67
C ASP A 318 20.20 5.77 13.16
N MET A 319 19.31 4.85 12.76
CA MET A 319 19.42 3.43 13.09
C MET A 319 20.68 2.78 12.48
N MET A 320 21.04 3.18 11.25
CA MET A 320 22.22 2.62 10.56
C MET A 320 23.52 3.15 11.17
N GLU A 321 23.57 4.44 11.53
CA GLU A 321 24.71 5.03 12.25
C GLU A 321 24.98 4.30 13.58
N GLN A 322 23.93 4.02 14.35
CA GLN A 322 24.07 3.27 15.60
C GLN A 322 24.58 1.83 15.40
N LEU A 323 24.16 1.16 14.32
CA LEU A 323 24.62 -0.20 14.02
C LEU A 323 26.08 -0.23 13.54
N THR A 324 26.55 0.82 12.86
CA THR A 324 27.95 0.95 12.43
C THR A 324 28.89 1.35 13.56
N ASP A 325 28.38 2.03 14.59
CA ASP A 325 29.16 2.46 15.76
C ASP A 325 29.24 1.39 16.87
N GLN A 326 28.71 0.18 16.66
CA GLN A 326 28.90 -0.92 17.61
C GLN A 326 30.30 -1.52 17.44
N ASP A 327 31.10 -1.54 18.51
CA ASP A 327 32.43 -2.16 18.53
C ASP A 327 32.36 -3.62 18.06
N ASP A 328 33.25 -3.99 17.13
CA ASP A 328 33.35 -5.34 16.57
C ASP A 328 33.72 -6.32 17.71
N LEU A 329 32.74 -7.07 18.21
CA LEU A 329 32.92 -8.08 19.26
C LEU A 329 33.79 -9.28 18.84
N THR A 330 34.40 -9.24 17.64
CA THR A 330 35.35 -10.25 17.15
C THR A 330 36.81 -9.98 17.51
N GLU A 331 37.13 -8.90 18.23
CA GLU A 331 38.44 -8.75 18.88
C GLU A 331 38.38 -9.18 20.36
N LEU A 332 38.42 -10.50 20.59
CA LEU A 332 38.74 -11.10 21.89
C LEU A 332 39.78 -12.22 21.74
#